data_AF-A0A2A9FEH6-F1
#
_entry.id   AF-A0A2A9FEH6-F1
#
_cell.length_a   1.000
_cell.length_b   1.000
_cell.length_c   1.000
_cell.angle_alpha   90.00
_cell.angle_beta   90.00
_cell.angle_gamma   90.00
#
_symmetry.space_group_name_H-M   'P 1'
#
loop_
_entity.id
_entity.type
_entity.pdbx_description
1 polymer ?
#
loop_
_entity_poly.entity_id
_entity_poly.type
_entity_poly.pdbx_seq_one_letter_code
_entity_poly.pdbx_strand_id
1 'polypeptide(L)'
;MTATEPTSNNHGGRPVFDQDRAERAIRELLLACGEAPDRDGLQDTPARVARAYREMFAGLSADPDELLTRTFDESHEELVLVTGIPMYSTSGPAGQTVDAIAGAKSAEDVVVGDRLRTPAGVRVAETTVVAIGSHRTSALVEVNLIRSTR
;
A
#
# COMPACT_ATOMS: atom_id res chain seq x y z
N MET A 1 31.43 9.55 -18.23
CA MET A 1 30.15 9.67 -17.51
C MET A 1 29.58 8.27 -17.44
N THR A 2 29.83 7.58 -16.33
CA THR A 2 29.47 6.17 -16.12
C THR A 2 28.00 6.09 -15.74
N ALA A 3 27.24 5.35 -16.55
CA ALA A 3 25.85 5.02 -16.29
C ALA A 3 25.71 4.30 -14.93
N THR A 4 24.79 4.80 -14.11
CA THR A 4 24.37 4.15 -12.87
C THR A 4 23.71 2.82 -13.20
N GLU A 5 24.27 1.72 -12.71
CA GLU A 5 23.66 0.39 -12.80
C GLU A 5 22.28 0.37 -12.10
N PRO A 6 21.27 -0.33 -12.64
CA PRO A 6 20.00 -0.48 -11.95
C PRO A 6 20.20 -1.35 -10.71
N THR A 7 19.95 -0.77 -9.55
CA THR A 7 19.93 -1.48 -8.26
C THR A 7 18.91 -2.61 -8.33
N SER A 8 19.38 -3.85 -8.46
CA SER A 8 18.57 -5.07 -8.37
C SER A 8 17.92 -5.14 -6.98
N ASN A 9 16.71 -4.63 -6.86
CA ASN A 9 15.97 -4.67 -5.61
C ASN A 9 15.41 -6.08 -5.42
N ASN A 10 16.03 -6.83 -4.49
CA ASN A 10 15.59 -8.15 -4.06
C ASN A 10 14.20 -8.07 -3.42
N HIS A 11 13.14 -8.21 -4.21
CA HIS A 11 11.78 -8.43 -3.70
C HIS A 11 11.61 -9.93 -3.44
N GLY A 12 11.66 -10.31 -2.16
CA GLY A 12 11.25 -11.65 -1.71
C GLY A 12 9.93 -12.05 -2.39
N GLY A 13 9.86 -13.31 -2.84
CA GLY A 13 8.90 -13.82 -3.83
C GLY A 13 7.55 -13.10 -3.87
N ARG A 14 7.22 -12.54 -5.04
CA ARG A 14 5.95 -11.83 -5.28
C ARG A 14 4.78 -12.70 -4.80
N PRO A 15 3.84 -12.13 -4.02
CA PRO A 15 2.70 -12.89 -3.54
C PRO A 15 1.86 -13.40 -4.72
N VAL A 16 1.61 -14.70 -4.76
CA VAL A 16 0.71 -15.33 -5.74
C VAL A 16 -0.70 -15.38 -5.14
N PHE A 17 -1.71 -15.04 -5.93
CA PHE A 17 -3.11 -15.11 -5.49
C PHE A 17 -3.57 -16.55 -5.30
N ASP A 18 -4.01 -16.89 -4.08
CA ASP A 18 -4.52 -18.22 -3.72
C ASP A 18 -6.03 -18.31 -3.97
N GLN A 19 -6.38 -18.84 -5.14
CA GLN A 19 -7.77 -18.94 -5.62
C GLN A 19 -8.63 -19.81 -4.69
N ASP A 20 -8.19 -21.04 -4.39
CA ASP A 20 -8.97 -22.00 -3.62
C ASP A 20 -9.23 -21.51 -2.19
N ARG A 21 -8.23 -20.87 -1.59
CA ARG A 21 -8.38 -20.25 -0.27
C ARG A 21 -9.37 -19.10 -0.28
N ALA A 22 -9.35 -18.26 -1.32
CA ALA A 22 -10.28 -17.15 -1.45
C ALA A 22 -11.72 -17.64 -1.61
N GLU A 23 -11.97 -18.64 -2.46
CA GLU A 23 -13.30 -19.24 -2.65
C GLU A 23 -13.87 -19.80 -1.35
N ARG A 24 -13.04 -20.54 -0.60
CA ARG A 24 -13.43 -21.05 0.72
C ARG A 24 -13.79 -19.91 1.69
N ALA A 25 -12.98 -18.85 1.74
CA ALA A 25 -13.25 -17.70 2.62
C ALA A 25 -14.54 -16.97 2.25
N ILE A 26 -14.83 -16.82 0.96
CA ILE A 26 -16.09 -16.22 0.49
C ILE A 26 -17.29 -17.10 0.85
N ARG A 27 -17.14 -18.43 0.75
CA ARG A 27 -18.18 -19.37 1.20
C ARG A 27 -18.47 -19.23 2.69
N GLU A 28 -17.44 -19.15 3.53
CA GLU A 28 -17.58 -18.91 4.97
C GLU A 28 -18.25 -17.56 5.26
N LEU A 29 -17.91 -16.51 4.49
CA LEU A 29 -18.56 -15.20 4.62
C LEU A 29 -20.06 -15.26 4.30
N LEU A 30 -20.45 -15.96 3.24
CA LEU A 30 -21.87 -16.17 2.91
C LEU A 30 -22.62 -16.88 4.05
N LEU A 31 -22.03 -17.94 4.61
CA LEU A 31 -22.59 -18.64 5.76
C LEU A 31 -22.72 -17.73 6.98
N ALA A 32 -21.70 -16.92 7.27
CA ALA A 32 -21.71 -15.97 8.38
C ALA A 32 -22.80 -14.90 8.23
N CYS A 33 -23.16 -14.54 7.00
CA CYS A 33 -24.27 -13.64 6.70
C CYS A 33 -25.65 -14.31 6.75
N GLY A 34 -25.73 -15.63 6.99
CA GLY A 34 -26.98 -16.39 7.00
C GLY A 34 -27.49 -16.79 5.59
N GLU A 35 -26.65 -16.66 4.56
CA GLU A 35 -26.97 -17.13 3.22
C GLU A 35 -26.72 -18.64 3.07
N ALA A 36 -27.41 -19.28 2.13
CA ALA A 36 -27.18 -20.67 1.75
C ALA A 36 -26.29 -20.75 0.51
N PRO A 37 -24.99 -21.07 0.61
CA PRO A 37 -24.07 -21.04 -0.53
C PRO A 37 -24.42 -22.07 -1.62
N ASP A 38 -25.06 -23.17 -1.23
CA ASP A 38 -25.38 -24.28 -2.14
C ASP A 38 -26.72 -24.07 -2.88
N ARG A 39 -27.36 -22.89 -2.76
CA ARG A 39 -28.56 -22.54 -3.55
C ARG A 39 -28.17 -22.18 -4.99
N ASP A 40 -29.03 -22.51 -5.94
CA ASP A 40 -28.79 -22.33 -7.40
C ASP A 40 -28.18 -20.97 -7.77
N GLY A 41 -28.67 -19.87 -7.16
CA GLY A 41 -28.14 -18.53 -7.42
C GLY A 41 -26.80 -18.16 -6.75
N LEU A 42 -26.23 -19.01 -5.88
CA LEU A 42 -24.99 -18.74 -5.15
C LEU A 42 -23.90 -19.80 -5.30
N GLN A 43 -24.19 -20.97 -5.88
CA GLN A 43 -23.21 -22.05 -6.00
C GLN A 43 -21.90 -21.57 -6.67
N ASP A 44 -22.01 -20.75 -7.70
CA ASP A 44 -20.86 -20.17 -8.42
C ASP A 44 -20.33 -18.86 -7.83
N THR A 45 -21.01 -18.29 -6.83
CA THR A 45 -20.65 -16.98 -6.26
C THR A 45 -19.24 -16.98 -5.65
N PRO A 46 -18.81 -17.98 -4.87
CA PRO A 46 -17.44 -18.04 -4.36
C PRO A 46 -16.38 -17.91 -5.46
N ALA A 47 -16.50 -18.71 -6.53
CA ALA A 47 -15.58 -18.68 -7.67
C ALA A 47 -15.61 -17.35 -8.42
N ARG A 48 -16.80 -16.82 -8.67
CA ARG A 48 -16.98 -15.53 -9.36
C ARG A 48 -16.36 -14.36 -8.59
N VAL A 49 -16.57 -14.31 -7.28
CA VAL A 49 -16.03 -13.24 -6.43
C VAL A 49 -14.52 -13.39 -6.26
N ALA A 50 -14.00 -14.60 -6.07
CA ALA A 50 -12.55 -14.83 -6.01
C ALA A 50 -11.84 -14.39 -7.30
N ARG A 51 -12.43 -14.68 -8.47
CA ARG A 51 -11.90 -14.18 -9.76
C ARG A 51 -11.92 -12.66 -9.84
N ALA A 52 -13.00 -12.01 -9.40
CA ALA A 52 -13.07 -10.55 -9.36
C ALA A 52 -11.98 -9.94 -8.46
N TYR A 53 -11.73 -10.52 -7.27
CA TYR A 53 -10.65 -10.07 -6.40
C TYR A 53 -9.27 -10.27 -7.02
N ARG A 54 -9.04 -11.39 -7.72
CA ARG A 54 -7.79 -11.60 -8.43
C ARG A 54 -7.53 -10.51 -9.48
N GLU A 55 -8.56 -10.09 -10.20
CA GLU A 55 -8.46 -9.00 -11.18
C GLU A 55 -8.24 -7.64 -10.51
N MET A 56 -9.03 -7.32 -9.49
CA MET A 56 -8.93 -6.04 -8.76
C MET A 56 -7.57 -5.85 -8.06
N PHE A 57 -6.95 -6.93 -7.59
CA PHE A 57 -5.68 -6.90 -6.86
C PHE A 57 -4.47 -7.40 -7.68
N ALA A 58 -4.63 -7.60 -8.99
CA ALA A 58 -3.54 -8.10 -9.87
C ALA A 58 -2.28 -7.22 -9.81
N GLY A 59 -2.45 -5.92 -9.56
CA GLY A 59 -1.35 -4.96 -9.41
C GLY A 59 -0.42 -5.25 -8.23
N LEU A 60 -0.86 -5.97 -7.19
CA LEU A 60 0.00 -6.32 -6.03
C LEU A 60 1.12 -7.31 -6.39
N SER A 61 0.94 -8.06 -7.46
CA SER A 61 1.90 -9.04 -7.97
C SER A 61 2.56 -8.60 -9.28
N ALA A 62 2.20 -7.43 -9.82
CA ALA A 62 2.73 -6.93 -11.09
C ALA A 62 4.07 -6.22 -10.91
N ASP A 63 4.93 -6.30 -11.92
CA ASP A 63 6.13 -5.46 -12.01
C ASP A 63 5.78 -4.13 -12.69
N PRO A 64 5.92 -2.97 -12.03
CA PRO A 64 5.75 -1.70 -12.71
C PRO A 64 6.79 -1.48 -13.82
N ASP A 65 8.01 -2.02 -13.69
CA ASP A 65 9.08 -1.79 -14.67
C ASP A 65 8.78 -2.49 -16.01
N GLU A 66 8.10 -3.64 -15.96
CA GLU A 66 7.62 -4.35 -17.16
C GLU A 66 6.48 -3.61 -17.87
N LEU A 67 5.74 -2.75 -17.16
CA LEU A 67 4.64 -1.96 -17.74
C LEU A 67 5.12 -0.66 -18.40
N LEU A 68 6.31 -0.18 -18.02
CA LEU A 68 6.88 1.10 -18.48
C LEU A 68 7.93 0.92 -19.59
N THR A 69 8.02 -0.26 -20.22
CA THR A 69 9.12 -0.61 -21.14
C THR A 69 9.16 0.21 -22.44
N ARG A 70 8.07 0.89 -22.82
CA ARG A 70 8.05 1.69 -24.05
C ARG A 70 8.24 3.17 -23.76
N THR A 71 9.41 3.66 -24.14
CA THR A 71 9.73 5.09 -24.19
C THR A 71 9.95 5.52 -25.64
N PHE A 72 9.63 6.78 -25.93
CA PHE A 72 9.90 7.41 -27.22
C PHE A 72 10.86 8.56 -26.97
N ASP A 73 11.88 8.68 -27.81
CA ASP A 73 12.80 9.80 -27.78
C ASP A 73 12.21 10.91 -28.66
N GLU A 74 11.61 11.91 -28.02
CA GLU A 74 11.03 13.08 -28.67
C GLU A 74 11.65 14.32 -28.02
N SER A 75 12.18 15.24 -28.83
CA SER A 75 12.76 16.49 -28.34
C SER A 75 11.66 17.47 -27.91
N HIS A 76 11.00 17.17 -26.79
CA HIS A 76 9.91 17.96 -26.23
C HIS A 76 10.19 18.29 -24.76
N GLU A 77 10.42 19.57 -24.46
CA GLU A 77 10.75 20.05 -23.11
C GLU A 77 9.58 20.79 -22.43
N GLU A 78 8.36 20.66 -22.97
CA GLU A 78 7.15 21.30 -22.45
C GLU A 78 6.30 20.32 -21.60
N LEU A 79 5.35 20.86 -20.82
CA LEU A 79 4.49 20.08 -19.93
C LEU A 79 3.52 19.20 -20.74
N VAL A 80 3.58 17.89 -20.50
CA VAL A 80 2.58 16.93 -20.98
C VAL A 80 1.62 16.57 -19.84
N LEU A 81 0.32 16.79 -20.05
CA LEU A 81 -0.73 16.45 -19.08
C LEU A 81 -1.73 15.47 -19.71
N VAL A 82 -1.87 14.30 -19.09
CA VAL A 82 -2.93 13.34 -19.43
C VAL A 82 -4.02 13.43 -18.36
N THR A 83 -5.22 13.84 -18.75
CA THR A 83 -6.39 13.94 -17.87
C THR A 83 -7.50 12.98 -18.31
N GLY A 84 -8.48 12.77 -17.42
CA GLY A 84 -9.65 11.96 -17.74
C GLY A 84 -9.41 10.44 -17.71
N ILE A 85 -8.36 9.98 -17.02
CA ILE A 85 -8.12 8.54 -16.80
C ILE A 85 -9.10 8.04 -15.73
N PRO A 86 -10.05 7.13 -16.08
CA PRO A 86 -10.93 6.53 -15.09
C PRO A 86 -10.11 5.64 -14.15
N MET A 87 -10.27 5.83 -12.84
CA MET A 87 -9.59 5.02 -11.83
C MET A 87 -10.62 4.41 -10.88
N TYR A 88 -10.47 3.11 -10.62
CA TYR A 88 -11.22 2.36 -9.61
C TYR A 88 -10.22 1.76 -8.63
N SER A 89 -10.48 1.90 -7.34
CA SER A 89 -9.61 1.36 -6.30
C SER A 89 -10.45 0.87 -5.13
N THR A 90 -9.87 -0.02 -4.34
CA THR A 90 -10.43 -0.45 -3.06
C THR A 90 -9.67 0.24 -1.94
N SER A 91 -10.39 0.81 -0.98
CA SER A 91 -9.77 1.41 0.21
C SER A 91 -9.08 0.30 1.02
N GLY A 92 -7.76 0.34 1.10
CA GLY A 92 -7.01 -0.46 2.06
C GLY A 92 -7.17 0.10 3.49
N PRO A 93 -6.75 -0.64 4.53
CA PRO A 93 -6.51 -0.02 5.82
C PRO A 93 -5.47 1.09 5.62
N ALA A 94 -5.76 2.30 6.11
CA ALA A 94 -4.82 3.40 6.12
C ALA A 94 -3.70 3.12 7.14
N GLY A 95 -2.83 2.16 6.83
CA GLY A 95 -1.58 1.95 7.53
C GLY A 95 -0.61 3.04 7.10
N GLN A 96 -0.76 4.24 7.66
CA GLN A 96 0.27 5.26 7.52
C GLN A 96 1.53 4.69 8.19
N THR A 97 2.61 4.53 7.43
CA THR A 97 3.91 4.15 8.00
C THR A 97 4.71 5.40 8.32
N VAL A 98 5.39 5.41 9.46
CA VAL A 98 6.40 6.40 9.79
C VAL A 98 7.80 5.84 9.54
N ASP A 99 8.71 6.68 9.07
CA ASP A 99 10.13 6.34 8.94
C ASP A 99 10.81 6.44 10.32
N ALA A 100 10.73 5.37 11.11
CA ALA A 100 11.47 5.30 12.35
C ALA A 100 12.96 5.00 12.07
N ILE A 101 13.84 5.50 12.93
CA ILE A 101 15.30 5.32 12.77
C ILE A 101 15.67 3.82 12.72
N ALA A 102 14.91 2.98 13.42
CA ALA A 102 15.08 1.52 13.46
C ALA A 102 14.44 0.77 12.27
N GLY A 103 13.76 1.46 11.36
CA GLY A 103 13.02 0.89 10.24
C GLY A 103 11.59 1.41 10.16
N ALA A 104 10.92 1.24 9.02
CA ALA A 104 9.53 1.65 8.85
C ALA A 104 8.63 1.01 9.92
N LYS A 105 7.78 1.83 10.55
CA LYS A 105 6.89 1.43 11.66
C LYS A 105 5.46 1.87 11.34
N SER A 106 4.44 1.08 11.74
CA SER A 106 3.04 1.53 11.62
C SER A 106 2.83 2.77 12.50
N ALA A 107 2.12 3.79 11.99
CA ALA A 107 1.83 4.99 12.76
C ALA A 107 1.04 4.68 14.05
N GLU A 108 0.23 3.62 14.05
CA GLU A 108 -0.52 3.20 15.24
C GLU A 108 0.37 2.65 16.36
N ASP A 109 1.53 2.10 16.00
CA ASP A 109 2.49 1.52 16.94
C ASP A 109 3.45 2.57 17.50
N VAL A 110 3.42 3.81 17.00
CA VAL A 110 4.32 4.89 17.45
C VAL A 110 4.06 5.20 18.91
N VAL A 111 5.13 5.26 19.70
CA VAL A 111 5.09 5.57 21.12
C VAL A 111 5.97 6.77 21.45
N VAL A 112 5.66 7.44 22.56
CA VAL A 112 6.54 8.48 23.11
C VAL A 112 7.92 7.88 23.38
N GLY A 113 8.96 8.56 22.91
CA GLY A 113 10.35 8.10 22.95
C GLY A 113 10.85 7.52 21.63
N ASP A 114 9.96 7.18 20.68
CA ASP A 114 10.38 6.75 19.35
C ASP A 114 11.19 7.84 18.65
N ARG A 115 12.24 7.42 17.92
CA ARG A 115 13.04 8.28 17.08
C ARG A 115 12.63 8.11 15.63
N LEU A 116 12.21 9.20 15.01
CA LEU A 116 11.71 9.26 13.64
C LEU A 116 12.61 10.15 12.80
N ARG A 117 12.67 9.83 11.50
CA ARG A 117 13.16 10.72 10.46
C ARG A 117 12.00 11.60 10.02
N THR A 118 12.09 12.91 10.27
CA THR A 118 11.05 13.86 9.88
C THR A 118 11.61 14.91 8.92
N PRO A 119 10.79 15.37 7.95
CA PRO A 119 11.17 16.50 7.11
C PRO A 119 11.28 17.79 7.94
N ALA A 120 12.42 18.46 7.85
CA ALA A 120 12.70 19.78 8.40
C ALA A 120 13.14 20.71 7.25
N GLY A 121 12.16 21.21 6.50
CA GLY A 121 12.41 21.93 5.24
C GLY A 121 12.90 20.99 4.14
N VAL A 122 14.06 21.29 3.55
CA VAL A 122 14.71 20.48 2.48
C VAL A 122 15.57 19.33 3.01
N ARG A 123 15.63 19.13 4.33
CA ARG A 123 16.45 18.08 4.97
C ARG A 123 15.57 17.15 5.78
N VAL A 124 16.04 15.93 5.95
CA VAL A 124 15.48 14.97 6.90
C VAL A 124 16.31 15.05 8.19
N ALA A 125 15.65 15.22 9.33
CA ALA A 125 16.28 15.30 10.64
C ALA A 125 15.80 14.16 11.55
N GLU A 126 16.67 13.74 12.46
CA GLU A 126 16.31 12.81 13.51
C GLU A 126 15.59 13.53 14.64
N THR A 127 14.46 12.97 15.06
CA THR A 127 13.50 13.63 15.93
C THR A 127 12.86 12.64 16.87
N THR A 128 12.64 13.04 18.12
CA THR A 128 11.99 12.17 19.12
C THR A 128 10.53 12.56 19.29
N VAL A 129 9.65 11.57 19.30
CA VAL A 129 8.24 11.72 19.66
C VAL A 129 8.16 12.00 21.16
N VAL A 130 7.74 13.19 21.56
CA VAL A 130 7.65 13.54 22.99
C VAL A 130 6.22 13.59 23.53
N ALA A 131 5.22 13.59 22.65
CA ALA A 131 3.81 13.58 23.00
C ALA A 131 2.99 13.04 21.82
N ILE A 132 1.91 12.32 22.13
CA ILE A 132 0.95 11.81 21.16
C ILE A 132 -0.43 12.38 21.52
N GLY A 133 -1.00 13.16 20.61
CA GLY A 133 -2.28 13.85 20.83
C GLY A 133 -3.51 12.93 20.81
N SER A 134 -3.52 11.91 19.94
CA SER A 134 -4.58 10.90 19.93
C SER A 134 -4.15 9.59 19.26
N HIS A 135 -4.64 8.47 19.78
CA HIS A 135 -4.69 7.18 19.10
C HIS A 135 -6.15 6.88 18.77
N ARG A 136 -6.73 7.53 17.76
CA ARG A 136 -8.00 7.07 17.20
C ARG A 136 -7.82 6.74 15.73
N THR A 137 -7.95 5.45 15.46
CA THR A 137 -7.83 4.76 14.19
C THR A 137 -8.44 5.58 13.04
N SER A 138 -7.73 5.60 11.90
CA SER A 138 -7.95 6.35 10.65
C SER A 138 -7.53 7.82 10.59
N ALA A 139 -7.15 8.47 11.70
CA ALA A 139 -6.73 9.87 11.68
C ALA A 139 -5.33 10.06 12.27
N LEU A 140 -4.47 10.65 11.43
CA LEU A 140 -3.24 11.40 11.72
C LEU A 140 -2.75 11.36 13.19
N VAL A 141 -1.56 10.79 13.43
CA VAL A 141 -0.87 10.98 14.71
C VAL A 141 -0.34 12.40 14.77
N GLU A 142 -1.02 13.26 15.53
CA GLU A 142 -0.53 14.62 15.78
C GLU A 142 0.58 14.58 16.84
N VAL A 143 1.83 14.69 16.36
CA VAL A 143 3.02 14.83 17.21
C VAL A 143 3.24 16.32 17.47
N ASN A 144 2.76 16.78 18.62
CA ASN A 144 2.74 18.21 18.97
C ASN A 144 4.12 18.80 19.28
N LEU A 145 5.15 17.98 19.47
CA LEU A 145 6.48 18.48 19.78
C LEU A 145 7.56 17.50 19.33
N ILE A 146 8.48 18.02 18.52
CA ILE A 146 9.62 17.32 17.96
C ILE A 146 10.87 18.11 18.38
N ARG A 147 11.77 17.46 19.10
CA ARG A 147 13.11 18.02 19.36
C ARG A 147 14.10 17.37 18.41
N SER A 148 14.81 18.20 17.64
CA SER A 148 15.99 17.76 16.87
C SER A 148 17.05 17.30 17.85
N THR A 149 17.49 16.05 17.72
CA THR A 149 18.78 15.65 18.26
C THR A 149 19.86 16.33 17.41
N ARG A 150 20.79 17.03 18.06
CA ARG A 150 21.94 17.65 17.38
C ARG A 150 22.87 16.58 16.80
#